data_AF-A0A0B3BSK8-F1
#
_entry.id   AF-A0A0B3BSK8-F1
#
_cell.length_a   1.000
_cell.length_b   1.000
_cell.length_c   1.000
_cell.angle_alpha   90.00
_cell.angle_beta   90.00
_cell.angle_gamma   90.00
#
_symmetry.space_group_name_H-M   'P 1'
#
loop_
_entity.id
_entity.type
_entity.pdbx_description
1 polymer ?
#
loop_
_entity_poly.entity_id
_entity_poly.type
_entity_poly.pdbx_seq_one_letter_code
_entity_poly.pdbx_strand_id
1 'polypeptide(L)'
;MTPRRALLGLHIGALAFGLTGVFGKLAIAAPLVIVFGRALFAVISLLPLAWRHARPGWRQLLLLAGGGLLLGGHWLTFFHAVKLSGVAVATLGFASFPAFTVLLEGLLFRERIRGMEWLTLVLVSAGLLLVTPQFELASTQTTGLLWAVLSGLLFALLSVANRASVKGIHPFQAALWQNLTIALCLLPLAWHLLPAVRPLDWLWLGLLGVFCTAIAHSLFVASLSVLKARSAALVFALEPVYGIAVAWWLFDEQPTLRMAAGGALILLAIALSARQKH
;
A
#
# COMPACT_ATOMS: atom_id res chain seq x y z
N MET A 1 19.84 4.36 -14.77
CA MET A 1 18.94 5.51 -14.51
C MET A 1 19.73 6.60 -13.81
N THR A 2 19.58 7.88 -14.14
CA THR A 2 20.28 8.98 -13.44
C THR A 2 19.57 9.33 -12.11
N PRO A 3 20.25 9.94 -11.12
CA PRO A 3 19.63 10.32 -9.85
C PRO A 3 18.38 11.22 -10.00
N ARG A 4 18.40 12.17 -10.94
CA ARG A 4 17.25 13.03 -11.24
C ARG A 4 16.06 12.24 -11.78
N ARG A 5 16.30 11.29 -12.69
CA ARG A 5 15.25 10.41 -13.23
C ARG A 5 14.72 9.45 -12.16
N ALA A 6 15.58 8.98 -11.26
CA ALA A 6 15.18 8.17 -10.11
C ALA A 6 14.28 8.94 -9.14
N LEU A 7 14.60 10.20 -8.85
CA LEU A 7 13.78 11.05 -7.98
C LEU A 7 12.40 11.28 -8.60
N LEU A 8 12.36 11.59 -9.90
CA LEU A 8 11.10 11.72 -10.64
C LEU A 8 10.29 10.42 -10.60
N GLY A 9 10.94 9.27 -10.79
CA GLY A 9 10.31 7.95 -10.69
C GLY A 9 9.69 7.69 -9.31
N LEU A 10 10.35 8.07 -8.22
CA LEU A 10 9.78 7.97 -6.87
C LEU A 10 8.55 8.86 -6.68
N HIS A 11 8.58 10.11 -7.16
CA HIS A 11 7.43 11.01 -7.04
C HIS A 11 6.22 10.51 -7.84
N ILE A 12 6.45 10.02 -9.06
CA ILE A 12 5.40 9.39 -9.86
C ILE A 12 4.86 8.15 -9.14
N GLY A 13 5.74 7.34 -8.55
CA GLY A 13 5.34 6.20 -7.73
C GLY A 13 4.47 6.60 -6.54
N ALA A 14 4.93 7.55 -5.71
CA ALA A 14 4.18 8.05 -4.56
C ALA A 14 2.83 8.67 -4.94
N LEU A 15 2.77 9.41 -6.06
CA LEU A 15 1.52 9.93 -6.61
C LEU A 15 0.58 8.78 -7.01
N ALA A 16 1.09 7.77 -7.73
CA ALA A 16 0.31 6.62 -8.15
C ALA A 16 -0.22 5.81 -6.95
N PHE A 17 0.58 5.65 -5.89
CA PHE A 17 0.10 5.05 -4.64
C PHE A 17 -0.98 5.91 -3.98
N GLY A 18 -0.81 7.23 -3.91
CA GLY A 18 -1.83 8.13 -3.35
C GLY A 18 -3.15 8.09 -4.12
N LEU A 19 -3.08 7.96 -5.45
CA LEU A 19 -4.25 7.80 -6.33
C LEU A 19 -4.94 6.43 -6.20
N THR A 20 -4.31 5.43 -5.57
CA THR A 20 -4.91 4.09 -5.39
C THR A 20 -6.23 4.18 -4.64
N GLY A 21 -6.28 4.92 -3.54
CA GLY A 21 -7.52 5.14 -2.78
C GLY A 21 -8.58 5.88 -3.59
N VAL A 22 -8.17 6.87 -4.39
CA VAL A 22 -9.05 7.67 -5.25
C VAL A 22 -9.70 6.81 -6.34
N PHE A 23 -8.91 6.02 -7.07
CA PHE A 23 -9.46 5.11 -8.09
C PHE A 23 -10.32 4.01 -7.47
N GLY A 24 -9.95 3.50 -6.28
CA GLY A 24 -10.78 2.58 -5.53
C GLY A 24 -12.12 3.19 -5.11
N LYS A 25 -12.15 4.50 -4.79
CA LYS A 25 -13.39 5.20 -4.48
C LYS A 25 -14.25 5.42 -5.74
N LEU A 26 -13.66 5.82 -6.87
CA LEU A 26 -14.33 5.99 -8.17
C LEU A 26 -14.95 4.69 -8.69
N ALA A 27 -14.29 3.55 -8.49
CA ALA A 27 -14.83 2.24 -8.81
C ALA A 27 -15.98 1.90 -7.87
N ILE A 28 -17.24 1.92 -8.31
CA ILE A 28 -18.41 1.64 -7.43
C ILE A 28 -18.52 0.13 -7.11
N ALA A 29 -17.66 -0.70 -7.70
CA ALA A 29 -17.55 -2.11 -7.40
C ALA A 29 -17.19 -2.41 -5.92
N ALA A 30 -17.57 -3.61 -5.46
CA ALA A 30 -17.21 -4.10 -4.14
C ALA A 30 -15.68 -4.21 -3.97
N PRO A 31 -15.13 -4.03 -2.76
CA PRO A 31 -13.69 -4.18 -2.52
C PRO A 31 -13.10 -5.47 -3.07
N LEU A 32 -13.83 -6.59 -2.95
CA LEU A 32 -13.44 -7.88 -3.52
C LEU A 32 -13.17 -7.81 -5.03
N VAL A 33 -14.08 -7.21 -5.79
CA VAL A 33 -13.94 -7.01 -7.24
C VAL A 33 -12.81 -6.05 -7.55
N ILE A 34 -12.63 -4.99 -6.73
CA ILE A 34 -11.54 -4.04 -6.91
C ILE A 34 -10.19 -4.73 -6.81
N VAL A 35 -10.01 -5.55 -5.78
CA VAL A 35 -8.76 -6.28 -5.52
C VAL A 35 -8.52 -7.37 -6.57
N PHE A 36 -9.55 -8.11 -6.95
CA PHE A 36 -9.44 -9.09 -8.03
C PHE A 36 -9.06 -8.43 -9.37
N GLY A 37 -9.80 -7.39 -9.78
CA GLY A 37 -9.60 -6.73 -11.07
C GLY A 37 -8.23 -6.06 -11.18
N ARG A 38 -7.79 -5.35 -10.13
CA ARG A 38 -6.43 -4.77 -10.13
C ARG A 38 -5.35 -5.85 -10.26
N ALA A 39 -5.52 -6.99 -9.59
CA ALA A 39 -4.54 -8.07 -9.63
C ALA A 39 -4.52 -8.72 -11.03
N LEU A 40 -5.68 -8.90 -11.64
CA LEU A 40 -5.81 -9.41 -13.02
C LEU A 40 -5.08 -8.51 -14.02
N PHE A 41 -5.34 -7.20 -14.00
CA PHE A 41 -4.65 -6.26 -14.90
C PHE A 41 -3.16 -6.13 -14.60
N ALA A 42 -2.75 -6.23 -13.33
CA ALA A 42 -1.34 -6.29 -12.96
C ALA A 42 -0.67 -7.56 -13.52
N VAL A 43 -1.31 -8.73 -13.44
CA VAL A 43 -0.80 -9.97 -14.05
C VAL A 43 -0.64 -9.80 -15.55
N ILE A 44 -1.66 -9.31 -16.24
CA ILE A 44 -1.63 -9.11 -17.71
C ILE A 44 -0.48 -8.19 -18.12
N SER A 45 -0.28 -7.08 -17.40
CA SER A 45 0.77 -6.11 -17.71
C SER A 45 2.18 -6.57 -17.31
N LEU A 46 2.32 -7.35 -16.24
CA LEU A 46 3.61 -7.86 -15.76
C LEU A 46 4.09 -9.10 -16.52
N LEU A 47 3.19 -9.91 -17.08
CA LEU A 47 3.53 -11.14 -17.81
C LEU A 47 4.60 -10.93 -18.91
N PRO A 48 4.46 -9.96 -19.85
CA PRO A 48 5.48 -9.70 -20.87
C PRO A 48 6.75 -9.04 -20.35
N LEU A 49 6.79 -8.62 -19.08
CA LEU A 49 8.01 -8.12 -18.45
C LEU A 49 8.72 -9.24 -17.69
N ALA A 50 7.96 -10.12 -17.05
CA ALA A 50 8.47 -11.23 -16.25
C ALA A 50 8.99 -12.40 -17.10
N TRP A 51 8.41 -12.66 -18.28
CA TRP A 51 8.73 -13.83 -19.12
C TRP A 51 10.21 -13.98 -19.51
N ARG A 52 10.99 -12.89 -19.51
CA ARG A 52 12.44 -12.86 -19.83
C ARG A 52 13.32 -13.24 -18.64
N HIS A 53 12.73 -13.40 -17.46
CA HIS A 53 13.46 -13.67 -16.23
C HIS A 53 13.20 -15.09 -15.75
N ALA A 54 14.21 -15.67 -15.08
CA ALA A 54 14.11 -17.00 -14.51
C ALA A 54 12.91 -17.11 -13.54
N ARG A 55 12.19 -18.23 -13.65
CA ARG A 55 11.08 -18.52 -12.73
C ARG A 55 11.61 -18.86 -11.34
N PRO A 56 10.91 -18.47 -10.26
CA PRO A 56 11.27 -18.89 -8.91
C PRO A 56 11.22 -20.41 -8.74
N GLY A 57 12.03 -20.96 -7.84
CA GLY A 57 11.92 -22.36 -7.44
C GLY A 57 10.64 -22.63 -6.63
N TRP A 58 10.22 -23.89 -6.51
CA TRP A 58 8.96 -24.27 -5.82
C TRP A 58 8.82 -23.69 -4.41
N ARG A 59 9.88 -23.77 -3.58
CA ARG A 59 9.86 -23.19 -2.23
C ARG A 59 9.64 -21.67 -2.25
N GLN A 60 10.24 -20.98 -3.20
CA GLN A 60 10.05 -19.54 -3.38
C GLN A 60 8.65 -19.22 -3.89
N LEU A 61 8.07 -20.05 -4.76
CA LEU A 61 6.68 -19.89 -5.20
C LEU A 61 5.70 -19.96 -4.03
N LEU A 62 5.89 -20.88 -3.08
CA LEU A 62 5.06 -20.97 -1.87
C LEU A 62 5.19 -19.71 -1.00
N LEU A 63 6.40 -19.19 -0.84
CA LEU A 63 6.62 -17.93 -0.09
C LEU A 63 6.02 -16.72 -0.80
N LEU A 64 6.13 -16.65 -2.13
CA LEU A 64 5.50 -15.61 -2.95
C LEU A 64 3.98 -15.71 -2.90
N ALA A 65 3.41 -16.92 -2.85
CA ALA A 65 1.98 -17.11 -2.67
C ALA A 65 1.53 -16.61 -1.29
N GLY A 66 2.27 -16.93 -0.21
CA GLY A 66 2.02 -16.35 1.11
C GLY A 66 2.08 -14.82 1.11
N GLY A 67 3.07 -14.24 0.42
CA GLY A 67 3.14 -12.80 0.19
C GLY A 67 1.96 -12.25 -0.61
N GLY A 68 1.50 -12.97 -1.63
CA GLY A 68 0.30 -12.64 -2.40
C GLY A 68 -0.96 -12.59 -1.53
N LEU A 69 -1.14 -13.54 -0.61
CA LEU A 69 -2.25 -13.55 0.33
C LEU A 69 -2.21 -12.35 1.28
N LEU A 70 -1.03 -12.01 1.83
CA LEU A 70 -0.85 -10.82 2.67
C LEU A 70 -1.14 -9.54 1.90
N LEU A 71 -0.65 -9.44 0.66
CA LEU A 71 -0.89 -8.29 -0.22
C LEU A 71 -2.37 -8.15 -0.60
N GLY A 72 -3.04 -9.26 -0.94
CA GLY A 72 -4.46 -9.29 -1.22
C GLY A 72 -5.30 -8.90 -0.01
N GLY A 73 -4.97 -9.43 1.18
CA GLY A 73 -5.60 -9.06 2.44
C GLY A 73 -5.42 -7.58 2.77
N HIS A 74 -4.20 -7.05 2.60
CA HIS A 74 -3.92 -5.62 2.74
C HIS A 74 -4.83 -4.79 1.81
N TRP A 75 -4.95 -5.15 0.53
CA TRP A 75 -5.81 -4.39 -0.39
C TRP A 75 -7.30 -4.54 -0.08
N LEU A 76 -7.77 -5.71 0.34
CA LEU A 76 -9.17 -5.93 0.72
C LEU A 76 -9.56 -5.04 1.90
N THR A 77 -8.74 -5.06 2.95
CA THR A 77 -8.93 -4.23 4.15
C THR A 77 -8.78 -2.73 3.87
N PHE A 78 -7.82 -2.35 3.01
CA PHE A 78 -7.63 -0.97 2.58
C PHE A 78 -8.84 -0.43 1.82
N PHE A 79 -9.29 -1.13 0.77
CA PHE A 79 -10.43 -0.66 -0.02
C PHE A 79 -11.74 -0.73 0.76
N HIS A 80 -11.86 -1.65 1.71
CA HIS A 80 -12.98 -1.64 2.63
C HIS A 80 -12.96 -0.39 3.51
N ALA A 81 -11.80 0.01 4.06
CA ALA A 81 -11.65 1.28 4.78
C ALA A 81 -11.99 2.50 3.90
N VAL A 82 -11.51 2.53 2.65
CA VAL A 82 -11.83 3.60 1.68
C VAL A 82 -13.33 3.73 1.47
N LYS A 83 -14.04 2.60 1.32
CA LYS A 83 -15.50 2.58 1.11
C LYS A 83 -16.29 2.99 2.35
N LEU A 84 -15.80 2.67 3.55
CA LEU A 84 -16.48 3.02 4.80
C LEU A 84 -16.24 4.45 5.26
N SER A 85 -14.99 4.93 5.14
CA SER A 85 -14.51 6.14 5.85
C SER A 85 -13.87 7.18 4.95
N GLY A 86 -13.70 6.88 3.65
CA GLY A 86 -13.08 7.77 2.69
C GLY A 86 -11.57 7.57 2.54
N VAL A 87 -10.97 8.33 1.62
CA VAL A 87 -9.57 8.15 1.22
C VAL A 87 -8.63 8.63 2.32
N ALA A 88 -8.98 9.73 3.00
CA ALA A 88 -8.15 10.32 4.05
C ALA A 88 -7.93 9.35 5.23
N VAL A 89 -9.00 8.78 5.78
CA VAL A 89 -8.89 7.84 6.91
C VAL A 89 -8.17 6.57 6.51
N ALA A 90 -8.46 6.03 5.31
CA ALA A 90 -7.80 4.82 4.84
C ALA A 90 -6.29 4.99 4.66
N THR A 91 -5.85 6.09 4.03
CA THR A 91 -4.42 6.36 3.77
C THR A 91 -3.66 6.72 5.05
N LEU A 92 -4.25 7.52 5.95
CA LEU A 92 -3.61 7.85 7.24
C LEU A 92 -3.56 6.65 8.18
N GLY A 93 -4.61 5.82 8.21
CA GLY A 93 -4.60 4.56 8.96
C GLY A 93 -3.56 3.57 8.45
N PHE A 94 -3.45 3.44 7.12
CA PHE A 94 -2.41 2.63 6.49
C PHE A 94 -0.99 3.13 6.80
N ALA A 95 -0.79 4.45 6.96
CA ALA A 95 0.51 5.03 7.32
C ALA A 95 1.04 4.61 8.71
N SER A 96 0.29 3.77 9.44
CA SER A 96 0.77 3.01 10.60
C SER A 96 1.74 1.87 10.26
N PHE A 97 1.81 1.42 9.00
CA PHE A 97 2.63 0.27 8.59
C PHE A 97 4.10 0.36 9.04
N PRO A 98 4.82 1.51 8.97
CA PRO A 98 6.23 1.56 9.34
C PRO A 98 6.45 1.23 10.82
N ALA A 99 5.50 1.62 11.67
CA ALA A 99 5.53 1.32 13.09
C ALA A 99 5.36 -0.19 13.34
N PHE A 100 4.45 -0.85 12.61
CA PHE A 100 4.32 -2.31 12.67
C PHE A 100 5.56 -3.02 12.14
N THR A 101 6.18 -2.52 11.07
CA THR A 101 7.42 -3.10 10.51
C THR A 101 8.53 -3.11 11.55
N VAL A 102 8.77 -1.99 12.24
CA VAL A 102 9.76 -1.91 13.34
C VAL A 102 9.48 -2.95 14.43
N LEU A 103 8.23 -3.05 14.89
CA LEU A 103 7.84 -4.00 15.93
C LEU A 103 8.05 -5.45 15.49
N LEU A 104 7.64 -5.79 14.26
CA LEU A 104 7.81 -7.12 13.70
C LEU A 104 9.29 -7.47 13.50
N GLU A 105 10.11 -6.52 13.08
CA GLU A 105 11.55 -6.74 12.91
C GLU A 105 12.24 -6.99 14.27
N GLY A 106 11.91 -6.19 15.28
CA GLY A 106 12.39 -6.42 16.64
C GLY A 106 11.95 -7.78 17.21
N LEU A 107 10.72 -8.21 16.94
CA LEU A 107 10.19 -9.49 17.44
C LEU A 107 10.76 -10.70 16.69
N LEU A 108 10.78 -10.66 15.36
CA LEU A 108 11.12 -11.81 14.50
C LEU A 108 12.63 -11.96 14.30
N PHE A 109 13.36 -10.86 14.18
CA PHE A 109 14.82 -10.87 13.97
C PHE A 109 15.61 -10.58 15.24
N ARG A 110 14.94 -10.31 16.37
CA ARG A 110 15.55 -9.96 17.67
C ARG A 110 16.48 -8.75 17.57
N GLU A 111 16.16 -7.82 16.67
CA GLU A 111 16.88 -6.56 16.53
C GLU A 111 16.51 -5.61 17.68
N ARG A 112 17.49 -4.85 18.18
CA ARG A 112 17.24 -3.90 19.26
C ARG A 112 16.50 -2.68 18.74
N ILE A 113 15.31 -2.43 19.26
CA ILE A 113 14.52 -1.24 18.94
C ILE A 113 15.23 0.00 19.52
N ARG A 114 15.65 0.91 18.64
CA ARG A 114 16.35 2.15 19.00
C ARG A 114 15.35 3.18 19.57
N GLY A 115 15.85 4.15 20.35
CA GLY A 115 14.98 5.18 20.96
C GLY A 115 14.14 6.00 19.95
N MET A 116 14.66 6.21 18.73
CA MET A 116 13.90 6.92 17.69
C MET A 116 12.77 6.09 17.11
N GLU A 117 12.93 4.78 17.04
CA GLU A 117 11.88 3.86 16.58
C GLU A 117 10.70 3.86 17.57
N TRP A 118 11.00 3.94 18.87
CA TRP A 118 9.98 4.21 19.90
C TRP A 118 9.30 5.56 19.72
N LEU A 119 10.06 6.62 19.44
CA LEU A 119 9.47 7.94 19.15
C LEU A 119 8.55 7.88 17.92
N THR A 120 8.96 7.19 16.85
CA THR A 120 8.14 6.99 15.66
C THR A 120 6.85 6.26 15.99
N LEU A 121 6.91 5.19 16.79
CA LEU A 121 5.72 4.47 17.23
C LEU A 121 4.76 5.39 18.01
N VAL A 122 5.27 6.14 18.98
CA VAL A 122 4.46 7.07 19.79
C VAL A 122 3.81 8.15 18.92
N LEU A 123 4.57 8.77 18.02
CA LEU A 123 4.06 9.84 17.15
C LEU A 123 3.02 9.31 16.15
N VAL A 124 3.24 8.12 15.58
CA VAL A 124 2.26 7.47 14.70
C VAL A 124 0.99 7.15 15.47
N SER A 125 1.09 6.53 16.66
CA SER A 125 -0.06 6.24 17.51
C SER A 125 -0.84 7.51 17.88
N ALA A 126 -0.14 8.56 18.32
CA ALA A 126 -0.77 9.85 18.62
C ALA A 126 -1.45 10.46 17.39
N GLY A 127 -0.81 10.38 16.22
CA GLY A 127 -1.39 10.85 14.97
C GLY A 127 -2.68 10.11 14.60
N LEU A 128 -2.70 8.77 14.70
CA LEU A 128 -3.89 7.96 14.46
C LEU A 128 -5.06 8.30 15.40
N LEU A 129 -4.76 8.60 16.67
CA LEU A 129 -5.78 9.05 17.64
C LEU A 129 -6.44 10.37 17.23
N LEU A 130 -5.73 11.24 16.51
CA LEU A 130 -6.28 12.51 16.01
C LEU A 130 -7.07 12.36 14.71
N VAL A 131 -6.86 11.27 13.95
CA VAL A 131 -7.54 11.04 12.68
C VAL A 131 -9.03 10.77 12.87
N THR A 132 -9.43 10.04 13.92
CA THR A 132 -10.85 9.85 14.23
C THR A 132 -11.34 10.85 15.28
N PRO A 133 -12.47 11.55 15.05
CA PRO A 133 -12.97 12.55 15.99
C PRO A 133 -13.50 11.93 17.30
N GLN A 134 -14.04 10.71 17.25
CA GLN A 134 -14.64 9.97 18.37
C GLN A 134 -14.40 8.46 18.18
N PHE A 135 -13.82 7.79 19.18
CA PHE A 135 -13.59 6.34 19.16
C PHE A 135 -14.85 5.56 19.54
N GLU A 136 -15.84 5.62 18.65
CA GLU A 136 -17.08 4.85 18.79
C GLU A 136 -17.11 3.74 17.75
N LEU A 137 -17.29 2.48 18.18
CA LEU A 137 -17.34 1.33 17.25
C LEU A 137 -18.56 1.36 16.31
N ALA A 138 -19.60 2.11 16.65
CA ALA A 138 -20.72 2.37 15.75
C ALA A 138 -20.38 3.35 14.63
N SER A 139 -19.28 4.11 14.74
CA SER A 139 -18.85 5.07 13.73
C SER A 139 -18.14 4.39 12.55
N THR A 140 -18.57 4.72 11.33
CA THR A 140 -17.91 4.28 10.10
C THR A 140 -16.48 4.81 10.00
N GLN A 141 -16.18 5.96 10.63
CA GLN A 141 -14.84 6.53 10.69
C GLN A 141 -13.90 5.69 11.54
N THR A 142 -14.35 5.26 12.73
CA THR A 142 -13.56 4.43 13.63
C THR A 142 -13.34 3.04 13.06
N THR A 143 -14.41 2.40 12.57
CA THR A 143 -14.31 1.08 11.94
C THR A 143 -13.45 1.11 10.69
N GLY A 144 -13.59 2.14 9.84
CA GLY A 144 -12.72 2.36 8.70
C GLY A 144 -11.25 2.55 9.08
N LEU A 145 -10.96 3.31 10.14
CA LEU A 145 -9.60 3.46 10.68
C LEU A 145 -9.03 2.13 11.16
N LEU A 146 -9.82 1.30 11.86
CA LEU A 146 -9.38 -0.02 12.32
C LEU A 146 -9.05 -0.95 11.14
N TRP A 147 -9.86 -0.93 10.08
CA TRP A 147 -9.56 -1.66 8.84
C TRP A 147 -8.29 -1.15 8.15
N ALA A 148 -8.06 0.16 8.15
CA ALA A 148 -6.86 0.77 7.60
C ALA A 148 -5.60 0.43 8.41
N VAL A 149 -5.70 0.37 9.74
CA VAL A 149 -4.61 -0.07 10.62
C VAL A 149 -4.31 -1.56 10.43
N LEU A 150 -5.34 -2.41 10.33
CA LEU A 150 -5.17 -3.82 9.96
C LEU A 150 -4.49 -3.97 8.60
N SER A 151 -4.88 -3.13 7.64
CA SER A 151 -4.24 -3.06 6.33
C SER A 151 -2.75 -2.71 6.43
N GLY A 152 -2.38 -1.75 7.29
CA GLY A 152 -0.99 -1.42 7.60
C GLY A 152 -0.22 -2.60 8.21
N LEU A 153 -0.83 -3.33 9.14
CA LEU A 153 -0.23 -4.53 9.74
C LEU A 153 0.02 -5.64 8.70
N LEU A 154 -0.96 -5.93 7.85
CA LEU A 154 -0.83 -6.94 6.79
C LEU A 154 0.29 -6.57 5.79
N PHE A 155 0.41 -5.28 5.46
CA PHE A 155 1.49 -4.81 4.62
C PHE A 155 2.87 -4.86 5.31
N ALA A 156 2.94 -4.59 6.61
CA ALA A 156 4.16 -4.75 7.38
C ALA A 156 4.63 -6.22 7.42
N LEU A 157 3.70 -7.16 7.64
CA LEU A 157 3.96 -8.60 7.55
C LEU A 157 4.45 -8.99 6.15
N LEU A 158 3.83 -8.47 5.09
CA LEU A 158 4.29 -8.66 3.72
C LEU A 158 5.71 -8.15 3.52
N SER A 159 6.02 -6.94 4.03
CA SER A 159 7.33 -6.33 3.90
C SER A 159 8.42 -7.19 4.54
N VAL A 160 8.18 -7.67 5.75
CA VAL A 160 9.08 -8.58 6.46
C VAL A 160 9.21 -9.93 5.75
N ALA A 161 8.10 -10.52 5.31
CA ALA A 161 8.11 -11.79 4.56
C ALA A 161 8.90 -11.66 3.24
N ASN A 162 8.79 -10.51 2.56
CA ASN A 162 9.48 -10.24 1.32
C ASN A 162 11.01 -10.20 1.47
N ARG A 163 11.56 -9.83 2.64
CA ARG A 163 13.02 -9.89 2.88
C ARG A 163 13.59 -11.29 2.60
N ALA A 164 12.84 -12.34 2.91
CA ALA A 164 13.25 -13.72 2.66
C ALA A 164 12.76 -14.25 1.31
N SER A 165 11.51 -13.96 0.92
CA SER A 165 10.87 -14.60 -0.22
C SER A 165 11.36 -14.11 -1.58
N VAL A 166 11.75 -12.83 -1.70
CA VAL A 166 12.12 -12.22 -2.99
C VAL A 166 13.62 -12.22 -3.26
N LYS A 167 14.42 -12.75 -2.32
CA LYS A 167 15.89 -12.77 -2.45
C LYS A 167 16.32 -13.57 -3.69
N GLY A 168 17.03 -12.91 -4.59
CA GLY A 168 17.49 -13.50 -5.86
C GLY A 168 16.40 -13.64 -6.93
N ILE A 169 15.20 -13.09 -6.70
CA ILE A 169 14.10 -13.10 -7.66
C ILE A 169 14.00 -11.73 -8.33
N HIS A 170 13.80 -11.73 -9.65
CA HIS A 170 13.56 -10.48 -10.35
C HIS A 170 12.26 -9.82 -9.84
N PRO A 171 12.22 -8.50 -9.56
CA PRO A 171 11.04 -7.82 -9.03
C PRO A 171 9.74 -8.06 -9.81
N PHE A 172 9.83 -8.12 -11.15
CA PHE A 172 8.68 -8.44 -12.00
C PHE A 172 8.15 -9.87 -11.79
N GLN A 173 9.03 -10.85 -11.54
CA GLN A 173 8.61 -12.21 -11.21
C GLN A 173 7.94 -12.24 -9.83
N ALA A 174 8.54 -11.61 -8.81
CA ALA A 174 7.95 -11.54 -7.48
C ALA A 174 6.54 -10.90 -7.51
N ALA A 175 6.42 -9.74 -8.17
CA ALA A 175 5.15 -9.04 -8.33
C ALA A 175 4.12 -9.84 -9.14
N LEU A 176 4.54 -10.49 -10.23
CA LEU A 176 3.67 -11.34 -11.05
C LEU A 176 3.08 -12.47 -10.21
N TRP A 177 3.91 -13.23 -9.49
CA TRP A 177 3.44 -14.38 -8.70
C TRP A 177 2.56 -13.96 -7.52
N GLN A 178 2.88 -12.87 -6.83
CA GLN A 178 2.01 -12.33 -5.77
C GLN A 178 0.64 -11.91 -6.31
N ASN A 179 0.59 -11.18 -7.44
CA ASN A 179 -0.67 -10.77 -8.06
C ASN A 179 -1.44 -11.96 -8.65
N LEU A 180 -0.74 -12.95 -9.21
CA LEU A 180 -1.35 -14.17 -9.71
C LEU A 180 -2.02 -14.95 -8.58
N THR A 181 -1.38 -15.07 -7.41
CA THR A 181 -2.01 -15.66 -6.24
C THR A 181 -3.29 -14.93 -5.85
N ILE A 182 -3.27 -13.59 -5.80
CA ILE A 182 -4.47 -12.80 -5.50
C ILE A 182 -5.57 -13.07 -6.53
N ALA A 183 -5.25 -12.99 -7.83
CA ALA A 183 -6.22 -13.20 -8.89
C ALA A 183 -6.85 -14.60 -8.82
N LEU A 184 -6.04 -15.66 -8.63
CA LEU A 184 -6.53 -17.03 -8.54
C LEU A 184 -7.37 -17.28 -7.28
N CYS A 185 -6.95 -16.78 -6.13
CA CYS A 185 -7.69 -16.96 -4.87
C CYS A 185 -9.00 -16.19 -4.85
N LEU A 186 -9.04 -14.98 -5.43
CA LEU A 186 -10.24 -14.15 -5.41
C LEU A 186 -11.19 -14.38 -6.59
N LEU A 187 -10.73 -14.99 -7.69
CA LEU A 187 -11.59 -15.34 -8.83
C LEU A 187 -12.88 -16.08 -8.44
N PRO A 188 -12.82 -17.22 -7.70
CA PRO A 188 -14.06 -17.95 -7.36
C PRO A 188 -15.01 -17.12 -6.48
N LEU A 189 -14.46 -16.23 -5.64
CA LEU A 189 -15.25 -15.37 -4.77
C LEU A 189 -15.86 -14.19 -5.55
N ALA A 190 -15.15 -13.65 -6.53
CA ALA A 190 -15.58 -12.50 -7.32
C ALA A 190 -16.48 -12.89 -8.51
N TRP A 191 -16.46 -14.15 -8.94
CA TRP A 191 -17.08 -14.62 -10.19
C TRP A 191 -18.53 -14.17 -10.38
N HIS A 192 -19.37 -14.34 -9.34
CA HIS A 192 -20.79 -13.98 -9.38
C HIS A 192 -21.05 -12.47 -9.37
N LEU A 193 -20.05 -11.66 -8.99
CA LEU A 193 -20.14 -10.20 -8.98
C LEU A 193 -19.69 -9.58 -10.31
N LEU A 194 -18.89 -10.30 -11.11
CA LEU A 194 -18.31 -9.77 -12.36
C LEU A 194 -19.34 -9.27 -13.39
N PRO A 195 -20.49 -9.94 -13.60
CA PRO A 195 -21.49 -9.48 -14.56
C PRO A 195 -22.12 -8.12 -14.19
N ALA A 196 -22.12 -7.76 -12.91
CA ALA A 196 -22.67 -6.50 -12.42
C ALA A 196 -21.65 -5.33 -12.48
N VAL A 197 -20.40 -5.60 -12.88
CA VAL A 197 -19.35 -4.57 -12.94
C VAL A 197 -19.58 -3.65 -14.13
N ARG A 198 -19.68 -2.35 -13.86
CA ARG A 198 -19.94 -1.36 -14.90
C ARG A 198 -18.72 -1.23 -15.82
N PRO A 199 -18.89 -0.91 -17.11
CA PRO A 199 -17.77 -0.69 -18.04
C PRO A 199 -16.75 0.33 -17.53
N LEU A 200 -17.22 1.42 -16.91
CA LEU A 200 -16.33 2.44 -16.35
C LEU A 200 -15.52 1.93 -15.15
N ASP A 201 -16.06 0.97 -14.37
CA ASP A 201 -15.31 0.39 -13.26
C ASP A 201 -14.09 -0.40 -13.78
N TRP A 202 -14.23 -1.12 -14.91
CA TRP A 202 -13.10 -1.80 -15.54
C TRP A 202 -11.95 -0.86 -15.94
N LEU A 203 -12.24 0.40 -16.32
CA LEU A 203 -11.22 1.42 -16.54
C LEU A 203 -10.45 1.71 -15.24
N TRP A 204 -11.15 1.92 -14.13
CA TRP A 204 -10.51 2.16 -12.83
C TRP A 204 -9.70 0.96 -12.34
N LEU A 205 -10.20 -0.27 -12.55
CA LEU A 205 -9.47 -1.50 -12.24
C LEU A 205 -8.21 -1.65 -13.09
N GLY A 206 -8.29 -1.27 -14.37
CA GLY A 206 -7.15 -1.21 -15.29
C GLY A 206 -6.10 -0.21 -14.82
N LEU A 207 -6.50 1.01 -14.46
CA LEU A 207 -5.60 2.02 -13.91
C LEU A 207 -4.96 1.56 -12.60
N LEU A 208 -5.73 0.94 -11.70
CA LEU A 208 -5.19 0.38 -10.46
C LEU A 208 -4.16 -0.74 -10.71
N GLY A 209 -4.43 -1.66 -11.64
CA GLY A 209 -3.54 -2.77 -11.94
C GLY A 209 -2.30 -2.37 -12.73
N VAL A 210 -2.46 -1.56 -13.78
CA VAL A 210 -1.36 -1.18 -14.65
C VAL A 210 -0.56 -0.02 -14.05
N PHE A 211 -1.23 1.09 -13.73
CA PHE A 211 -0.55 2.31 -13.30
C PHE A 211 -0.12 2.26 -11.83
N CYS A 212 -1.05 1.98 -10.92
CA CYS A 212 -0.78 1.98 -9.47
C CYS A 212 -0.06 0.73 -8.97
N THR A 213 -0.11 -0.38 -9.71
CA THR A 213 0.53 -1.64 -9.29
C THR A 213 1.76 -1.95 -10.15
N ALA A 214 1.62 -2.21 -11.46
CA ALA A 214 2.76 -2.62 -12.28
C ALA A 214 3.79 -1.48 -12.48
N ILE A 215 3.35 -0.32 -12.97
CA ILE A 215 4.25 0.81 -13.31
C ILE A 215 4.83 1.44 -12.03
N ALA A 216 3.99 1.80 -11.05
CA ALA A 216 4.45 2.42 -9.81
C ALA A 216 5.48 1.56 -9.08
N HIS A 217 5.25 0.25 -8.98
CA HIS A 217 6.20 -0.68 -8.36
C HIS A 217 7.50 -0.77 -9.16
N SER A 218 7.42 -0.82 -10.49
CA SER A 218 8.59 -0.82 -11.37
C SER A 218 9.46 0.42 -11.18
N LEU A 219 8.83 1.61 -11.15
CA LEU A 219 9.50 2.89 -10.93
C LEU A 219 10.12 2.96 -9.54
N PHE A 220 9.41 2.49 -8.51
CA PHE A 220 9.91 2.44 -7.15
C PHE A 220 11.18 1.59 -7.05
N VAL A 221 11.11 0.34 -7.53
CA VAL A 221 12.25 -0.58 -7.47
C VAL A 221 13.44 -0.08 -8.27
N ALA A 222 13.19 0.43 -9.48
CA ALA A 222 14.24 1.06 -10.28
C ALA A 222 14.89 2.23 -9.53
N SER A 223 14.10 3.04 -8.80
CA SER A 223 14.61 4.20 -8.07
C SER A 223 15.47 3.82 -6.88
N LEU A 224 15.12 2.73 -6.17
CA LEU A 224 15.92 2.18 -5.07
C LEU A 224 17.29 1.66 -5.51
N SER A 225 17.48 1.32 -6.79
CA SER A 225 18.81 0.93 -7.31
C SER A 225 19.81 2.10 -7.41
N VAL A 226 19.33 3.35 -7.30
CA VAL A 226 20.14 4.56 -7.47
C VAL A 226 20.10 5.45 -6.23
N LEU A 227 18.96 5.49 -5.54
CA LEU A 227 18.71 6.40 -4.42
C LEU A 227 18.87 5.69 -3.08
N LYS A 228 19.24 6.47 -2.06
CA LYS A 228 19.29 6.00 -0.67
C LYS A 228 17.87 5.69 -0.18
N ALA A 229 17.71 4.60 0.58
CA ALA A 229 16.43 4.18 1.17
C ALA A 229 15.72 5.30 1.92
N ARG A 230 16.47 6.14 2.66
CA ARG A 230 15.98 7.36 3.32
C ARG A 230 15.22 8.30 2.38
N SER A 231 15.78 8.59 1.20
CA SER A 231 15.15 9.49 0.24
C SER A 231 13.86 8.89 -0.31
N ALA A 232 13.86 7.57 -0.54
CA ALA A 232 12.67 6.86 -0.99
C ALA A 232 11.55 6.87 0.05
N ALA A 233 11.87 6.61 1.31
CA ALA A 233 10.91 6.64 2.42
C ALA A 233 10.26 8.03 2.59
N LEU A 234 11.04 9.11 2.48
CA LEU A 234 10.53 10.48 2.56
C LEU A 234 9.56 10.81 1.43
N VAL A 235 9.84 10.38 0.21
CA VAL A 235 8.93 10.59 -0.94
C VAL A 235 7.68 9.73 -0.80
N PHE A 236 7.81 8.50 -0.32
CA PHE A 236 6.66 7.63 -0.05
C PHE A 236 5.73 8.18 1.02
N ALA A 237 6.26 8.87 2.03
CA ALA A 237 5.43 9.56 3.02
C ALA A 237 4.47 10.59 2.39
N LEU A 238 4.72 11.06 1.17
CA LEU A 238 3.81 11.97 0.46
C LEU A 238 2.57 11.26 -0.11
N GLU A 239 2.51 9.93 -0.13
CA GLU A 239 1.36 9.16 -0.58
C GLU A 239 0.02 9.64 0.02
N PRO A 240 -0.16 9.70 1.36
CA PRO A 240 -1.40 10.21 1.96
C PRO A 240 -1.66 11.67 1.59
N VAL A 241 -0.62 12.50 1.42
CA VAL A 241 -0.79 13.90 1.02
C VAL A 241 -1.41 14.01 -0.36
N TYR A 242 -0.89 13.24 -1.33
CA TYR A 242 -1.45 13.20 -2.68
C TYR A 242 -2.87 12.61 -2.69
N GLY A 243 -3.09 11.51 -1.96
CA GLY A 243 -4.40 10.87 -1.87
C GLY A 243 -5.46 11.81 -1.29
N ILE A 244 -5.17 12.47 -0.17
CA ILE A 244 -6.07 13.42 0.49
C ILE A 244 -6.33 14.64 -0.39
N ALA A 245 -5.29 15.22 -0.99
CA ALA A 245 -5.46 16.42 -1.83
C ALA A 245 -6.36 16.14 -3.04
N VAL A 246 -6.17 15.01 -3.72
CA VAL A 246 -7.01 14.63 -4.86
C VAL A 246 -8.41 14.22 -4.41
N ALA A 247 -8.54 13.53 -3.27
CA ALA A 247 -9.85 13.17 -2.74
C ALA A 247 -10.67 14.40 -2.30
N TRP A 248 -10.02 15.42 -1.71
CA TRP A 248 -10.65 16.69 -1.45
C TRP A 248 -11.12 17.35 -2.75
N TRP A 249 -10.25 17.44 -3.76
CA TRP A 249 -10.61 18.08 -5.03
C TRP A 249 -11.74 17.36 -5.79
N LEU A 250 -11.74 16.02 -5.83
CA LEU A 250 -12.71 15.25 -6.63
C LEU A 250 -14.00 14.88 -5.89
N PHE A 251 -13.94 14.73 -4.56
CA PHE A 251 -15.07 14.22 -3.77
C PHE A 251 -15.52 15.17 -2.66
N ASP A 252 -14.93 16.36 -2.57
CA ASP A 252 -15.13 17.32 -1.47
C ASP A 252 -14.88 16.70 -0.07
N GLU A 253 -13.97 15.71 0.00
CA GLU A 253 -13.50 15.12 1.26
C GLU A 253 -12.52 16.05 1.98
N GLN A 254 -13.03 17.13 2.57
CA GLN A 254 -12.23 18.08 3.32
C GLN A 254 -11.66 17.43 4.59
N PRO A 255 -10.33 17.36 4.75
CA PRO A 255 -9.74 16.84 5.98
C PRO A 255 -10.04 17.81 7.13
N THR A 256 -10.55 17.29 8.24
CA THR A 256 -10.74 18.10 9.45
C THR A 256 -9.40 18.60 9.98
N LEU A 257 -9.40 19.68 10.75
CA LEU A 257 -8.16 20.19 11.37
C LEU A 257 -7.48 19.14 12.27
N ARG A 258 -8.28 18.28 12.93
CA ARG A 258 -7.77 17.16 13.74
C ARG A 258 -7.08 16.11 12.86
N MET A 259 -7.70 15.73 11.74
CA MET A 259 -7.08 14.83 10.76
C MET A 259 -5.80 15.42 10.17
N ALA A 260 -5.79 16.71 9.84
CA ALA A 260 -4.60 17.39 9.32
C ALA A 260 -3.45 17.39 10.34
N ALA A 261 -3.75 17.67 11.62
CA ALA A 261 -2.77 17.58 12.70
C ALA A 261 -2.25 16.14 12.90
N GLY A 262 -3.15 15.15 12.88
CA GLY A 262 -2.78 13.73 12.95
C GLY A 262 -1.90 13.28 11.80
N GLY A 263 -2.25 13.66 10.57
CA GLY A 263 -1.45 13.41 9.39
C GLY A 263 -0.08 14.08 9.48
N ALA A 264 0.00 15.34 9.91
CA ALA A 264 1.27 16.04 10.10
C ALA A 264 2.19 15.32 11.12
N LEU A 265 1.64 14.81 12.23
CA LEU A 265 2.40 14.02 13.21
C LEU A 265 2.95 12.72 12.61
N ILE A 266 2.12 11.98 11.86
CA ILE A 266 2.54 10.73 11.20
C ILE A 266 3.66 11.01 10.18
N LEU A 267 3.50 12.05 9.36
CA LEU A 267 4.50 12.44 8.37
C LEU A 267 5.81 12.89 9.04
N LEU A 268 5.72 13.64 10.13
CA LEU A 268 6.89 14.04 10.92
C LEU A 268 7.60 12.81 11.50
N ALA A 269 6.86 11.84 12.02
CA ALA A 269 7.42 10.60 12.57
C ALA A 269 8.22 9.82 11.51
N ILE A 270 7.65 9.66 10.32
CA ILE A 270 8.29 9.00 9.18
C ILE A 270 9.52 9.80 8.73
N ALA A 271 9.41 11.12 8.68
CA ALA A 271 10.51 11.98 8.31
C ALA A 271 11.68 11.83 9.29
N LEU A 272 11.43 11.93 10.60
CA LEU A 272 12.44 11.79 11.65
C LEU A 272 13.12 10.42 11.60
N SER A 273 12.34 9.34 11.46
CA SER A 273 12.88 7.98 11.29
C SER A 273 13.80 7.89 10.08
N ALA A 274 13.34 8.37 8.92
CA ALA A 274 14.14 8.36 7.70
C ALA A 274 15.43 9.18 7.87
N ARG A 275 15.46 10.20 8.75
CA ARG A 275 16.64 11.04 8.95
C ARG A 275 17.80 10.38 9.67
N GLN A 276 17.61 9.23 10.28
CA GLN A 276 18.69 8.56 11.01
C GLN A 276 19.61 7.80 10.05
N LYS A 277 20.92 7.83 10.35
CA LYS A 277 21.86 6.89 9.75
C LYS A 277 21.67 5.56 10.47
N HIS A 278 21.34 4.50 9.72
CA HIS A 278 21.43 3.13 10.23
C HIS A 278 22.88 2.82 10.59
#